data_AF-A0A6G3WIH0-F1
#
_entry.id   AF-A0A6G3WIH0-F1
#
_cell.length_a   1.000
_cell.length_b   1.000
_cell.length_c   1.000
_cell.angle_alpha   90.00
_cell.angle_beta   90.00
_cell.angle_gamma   90.00
#
_symmetry.space_group_name_H-M   'P 1'
#
loop_
_entity.id
_entity.type
_entity.pdbx_description
1 polymer ?
#
loop_
_entity_poly.entity_id
_entity_poly.type
_entity_poly.pdbx_seq_one_letter_code
_entity_poly.pdbx_strand_id
1 'polypeptide(L)' 'MSQQSYYLRASASAARLNKIVGWLARHGISLMGSAELSVRGRRSGQPQRIPVNTHTFK' A
#
# COMPACT_ATOMS: atom_id res chain seq x y z
N MET A 1 -18.58 -16.03 -12.80
CA MET A 1 -18.89 -15.12 -11.67
C MET A 1 -18.26 -13.78 -12.00
N SER A 2 -19.06 -12.73 -12.22
CA SER A 2 -18.54 -11.39 -12.51
C SER A 2 -17.95 -10.77 -11.23
N GLN A 3 -16.68 -10.42 -11.27
CA GLN A 3 -15.98 -9.85 -10.12
C GLN A 3 -16.37 -8.37 -9.98
N GLN A 4 -17.16 -8.04 -8.95
CA GLN A 4 -17.65 -6.69 -8.73
C GLN A 4 -16.53 -5.83 -8.12
N SER A 5 -16.21 -4.69 -8.73
CA SER A 5 -15.18 -3.77 -8.24
C SER A 5 -15.59 -3.15 -6.91
N TYR A 6 -14.96 -3.58 -5.82
CA TYR A 6 -15.12 -2.98 -4.49
C TYR A 6 -14.14 -1.82 -4.32
N TYR A 7 -14.65 -0.60 -4.13
CA TYR A 7 -13.83 0.59 -3.84
C TYR A 7 -14.26 1.19 -2.51
N LEU A 8 -13.35 1.15 -1.53
CA LEU A 8 -13.52 1.82 -0.24
C LEU A 8 -12.62 3.06 -0.20
N ARG A 9 -13.24 4.25 -0.13
CA ARG A 9 -12.50 5.51 0.05
C ARG A 9 -11.95 5.58 1.47
N ALA A 10 -10.63 5.80 1.58
CA ALA A 10 -10.00 5.99 2.89
C ALA A 10 -10.52 7.25 3.59
N SER A 11 -10.86 7.13 4.89
CA SER A 11 -11.10 8.25 5.77
C SER A 11 -9.78 8.96 6.14
N ALA A 12 -9.87 10.17 6.70
CA ALA A 12 -8.68 10.92 7.13
C ALA A 12 -7.86 10.18 8.20
N SER A 13 -8.52 9.47 9.12
CA SER A 13 -7.86 8.64 10.14
C SER A 13 -7.15 7.44 9.50
N ALA A 14 -7.79 6.75 8.56
CA ALA A 14 -7.18 5.65 7.83
C ALA A 14 -5.95 6.10 7.02
N ALA A 15 -6.02 7.28 6.38
CA ALA A 15 -4.89 7.86 5.67
C ALA A 15 -3.70 8.18 6.58
N ARG A 16 -3.95 8.69 7.80
CA ARG A 16 -2.89 8.93 8.79
C ARG A 16 -2.26 7.63 9.29
N LEU A 17 -3.08 6.63 9.61
CA LEU A 17 -2.58 5.31 10.01
C LEU A 17 -1.67 4.72 8.93
N ASN A 18 -2.11 4.70 7.67
CA ASN A 18 -1.31 4.20 6.56
C ASN A 18 0.05 4.93 6.39
N LYS A 19 0.12 6.22 6.71
CA LYS A 19 1.41 6.95 6.73
C LYS A 19 2.35 6.43 7.80
N ILE A 20 1.84 6.14 9.01
CA ILE A 20 2.63 5.58 10.12
C ILE A 20 3.10 4.17 9.75
N VAL A 21 2.20 3.32 9.26
CA VAL A 21 2.53 1.97 8.81
C VAL A 21 3.59 2.01 7.70
N GLY A 22 3.45 2.90 6.72
CA GLY A 22 4.46 3.09 5.68
C GLY A 22 5.80 3.60 6.21
N TRP A 23 5.82 4.43 7.26
CA TRP A 23 7.06 4.85 7.91
C TRP A 23 7.74 3.66 8.61
N LEU A 24 6.99 2.86 9.37
CA LEU A 24 7.51 1.65 10.02
C LEU A 24 8.08 0.67 8.99
N ALA A 25 7.36 0.43 7.90
CA ALA A 25 7.80 -0.46 6.82
C ALA A 25 9.14 0.00 6.20
N ARG A 26 9.31 1.32 5.98
CA ARG A 26 10.60 1.89 5.52
C ARG A 26 11.76 1.70 6.49
N HIS A 27 11.46 1.52 7.78
CA HIS A 27 12.45 1.26 8.83
C HIS A 27 12.60 -0.24 9.13
N GLY A 28 12.06 -1.11 8.27
CA GLY A 28 12.19 -2.57 8.40
C GLY A 28 11.15 -3.22 9.31
N ILE A 29 10.15 -2.46 9.79
CA ILE A 29 9.06 -2.98 10.62
C ILE A 29 7.82 -3.18 9.74
N SER A 30 7.66 -4.41 9.22
CA SER A 30 6.48 -4.80 8.45
C SER A 30 5.35 -5.25 9.38
N LEU A 31 4.23 -4.54 9.35
CA LEU A 31 3.01 -4.99 10.03
C LEU A 31 2.29 -6.02 9.16
N MET A 32 1.92 -7.16 9.75
CA MET A 32 1.09 -8.22 9.13
C MET A 32 1.62 -8.76 7.78
N GLY A 33 2.94 -8.84 7.58
CA GLY A 33 3.52 -9.35 6.33
C GLY A 33 3.42 -8.39 5.15
N SER A 34 3.23 -7.09 5.41
CA SER A 34 3.26 -6.06 4.38
C SER A 34 4.65 -5.93 3.73
N ALA A 35 4.69 -5.81 2.41
CA ALA A 35 5.89 -5.54 1.63
C ALA A 35 5.84 -4.12 1.06
N GLU A 36 7.00 -3.49 0.87
CA GLU A 36 7.09 -2.18 0.22
C GLU A 36 7.24 -2.37 -1.30
N LEU A 37 6.24 -1.93 -2.07
CA LEU A 37 6.30 -1.90 -3.52
C LEU A 37 6.78 -0.54 -3.99
N SER A 38 7.88 -0.52 -4.75
CA SER A 38 8.37 0.68 -5.44
C SER A 38 7.85 0.69 -6.88
N VAL A 39 7.02 1.68 -7.21
CA VAL A 39 6.49 1.88 -8.57
C VAL A 39 6.89 3.25 -9.11
N ARG A 40 6.99 3.36 -10.43
CA ARG A 40 7.15 4.66 -11.09
C ARG A 40 5.78 5.32 -11.26
N GLY A 41 5.62 6.56 -10.83
CA GLY A 41 4.38 7.30 -11.01
C GLY A 41 4.04 7.49 -12.50
N ARG A 42 2.88 7.02 -12.96
CA ARG A 42 2.46 7.13 -14.37
C ARG A 42 2.43 8.57 -14.91
N ARG A 43 2.06 9.54 -14.06
CA ARG A 43 2.00 10.96 -14.41
C ARG A 43 3.25 11.73 -14.00
N SER A 44 3.73 11.53 -12.77
CA SER A 44 4.85 12.30 -12.22
C SER A 44 6.22 11.77 -12.60
N GLY A 45 6.33 10.52 -13.06
CA GLY A 45 7.62 9.85 -13.33
C GLY A 45 8.46 9.54 -12.09
N GLN A 46 8.10 10.08 -10.92
CA GLN A 46 8.82 9.94 -9.66
C GLN A 46 8.57 8.55 -9.02
N PRO A 47 9.55 8.00 -8.30
CA PRO A 47 9.37 6.77 -7.54
C PRO A 47 8.34 6.98 -6.42
N GLN A 48 7.39 6.06 -6.31
CA GLN A 48 6.40 5.99 -5.23
C GLN A 48 6.59 4.68 -4.48
N ARG A 49 6.64 4.75 -3.16
CA ARG A 49 6.77 3.60 -2.28
C ARG A 49 5.49 3.41 -1.48
N ILE A 50 4.88 2.24 -1.63
CA ILE A 50 3.56 1.95 -1.05
C ILE A 50 3.63 0.60 -0.34
N PRO A 51 3.24 0.52 0.95
CA PRO A 51 3.10 -0.75 1.64
C PRO A 51 1.87 -1.49 1.08
N VAL A 52 2.05 -2.74 0.67
CA VAL A 52 0.98 -3.61 0.16
C VAL A 52 0.94 -4.92 0.95
N ASN A 53 -0.23 -5.53 1.06
CA ASN A 53 -0.33 -6.90 1.54
C ASN A 53 0.26 -7.83 0.48
N THR A 54 1.18 -8.69 0.88
CA THR A 54 1.75 -9.70 -0.02
C THR A 54 0.70 -10.75 -0.31
N HIS A 55 0.43 -10.97 -1.60
CA HIS A 55 -0.42 -12.05 -2.06
C HIS A 55 0.43 -13.02 -2.88
N THR A 56 0.54 -14.26 -2.40
CA THR A 56 1.16 -15.34 -3.17
C THR A 56 0.11 -15.90 -4.13
N PHE A 57 0.31 -15.73 -5.43
CA PHE A 57 -0.48 -16.45 -6.43
C PHE A 57 0.02 -17.90 -6.46
N LYS A 58 -0.87 -18.88 -6.24
CA LYS A 58 -0.62 -20.29 -6.55
C LYS A 58 -1.44 -20.68 -7.77
#